data_AF-A0A132HZB4-F1
#
_entry.id   AF-A0A132HZB4-F1
#
_cell.length_a   1.000
_cell.length_b   1.000
_cell.length_c   1.000
_cell.angle_alpha   90.00
_cell.angle_beta   90.00
_cell.angle_gamma   90.00
#
_symmetry.space_group_name_H-M   'P 1'
#
loop_
_entity.id
_entity.type
_entity.pdbx_description
1 polymer ?
#
loop_
_entity_poly.entity_id
_entity_poly.type
_entity_poly.pdbx_seq_one_letter_code
_entity_poly.pdbx_strand_id
1 'polypeptide(L)' 'MSGEDFRLTYQMRMADDLMRYTRMTLAEVARRSGIGSPLNINQSYRREYDLTPGERRKQLRQKGDAGRYRL' A
#
# COMPACT_ATOMS: atom_id res chain seq x y z
N MET A 1 7.37 -16.59 12.62
CA MET A 1 6.56 -15.41 12.23
C MET A 1 5.48 -15.25 13.27
N SER A 2 5.46 -14.12 13.98
CA SER A 2 4.41 -13.83 14.95
C SER A 2 3.09 -13.51 14.23
N GLY A 3 1.97 -13.55 14.96
CA GLY A 3 0.68 -13.12 14.40
C GLY A 3 0.68 -11.64 14.00
N GLU A 4 1.46 -10.82 14.69
CA GLU A 4 1.65 -9.41 14.35
C GLU A 4 2.41 -9.23 13.04
N ASP A 5 3.51 -9.98 12.86
CA ASP A 5 4.30 -9.95 11.62
C ASP A 5 3.44 -10.38 10.42
N PHE A 6 2.64 -11.43 10.57
CA PHE A 6 1.74 -11.89 9.52
C PHE A 6 0.73 -10.82 9.13
N ARG A 7 0.08 -10.20 10.13
CA ARG A 7 -0.90 -9.14 9.91
C ARG A 7 -0.25 -7.97 9.17
N LEU A 8 0.89 -7.47 9.66
CA LEU A 8 1.59 -6.35 9.02
C LEU A 8 1.98 -6.70 7.58
N THR A 9 2.56 -7.87 7.35
CA THR A 9 2.94 -8.35 6.01
C THR A 9 1.75 -8.39 5.06
N TYR A 10 0.61 -8.91 5.52
CA TYR A 10 -0.62 -8.97 4.73
C TYR A 10 -1.15 -7.58 4.39
N GLN A 11 -1.20 -6.68 5.38
CA GLN A 11 -1.64 -5.30 5.19
C GLN A 11 -0.74 -4.55 4.19
N MET A 12 0.58 -4.73 4.29
CA MET A 12 1.56 -4.11 3.38
C MET A 12 1.42 -4.64 1.95
N ARG A 13 1.24 -5.95 1.77
CA ARG A 13 0.98 -6.54 0.45
C ARG A 13 -0.31 -6.01 -0.17
N MET A 14 -1.38 -5.93 0.61
CA MET A 14 -2.65 -5.36 0.14
C MET A 14 -2.50 -3.89 -0.25
N ALA A 15 -1.76 -3.10 0.52
CA ALA A 15 -1.48 -1.70 0.19
C ALA A 15 -0.73 -1.56 -1.13
N ASP A 16 0.29 -2.40 -1.39
CA ASP A 16 1.03 -2.43 -2.66
C ASP A 16 0.10 -2.75 -3.84
N ASP A 17 -0.77 -3.76 -3.72
CA ASP A 17 -1.74 -4.15 -4.76
C ASP A 17 -2.74 -3.02 -5.06
N LEU A 18 -3.29 -2.40 -4.00
CA LEU A 18 -4.21 -1.26 -4.15
C LEU A 18 -3.53 -0.08 -4.83
N MET A 19 -2.29 0.24 -4.44
CA MET A 19 -1.54 1.33 -5.06
C MET A 19 -1.20 1.04 -6.52
N ARG A 20 -0.88 -0.21 -6.85
CA ARG A 20 -0.55 -0.62 -8.21
C ARG A 20 -1.77 -0.54 -9.12
N TYR A 21 -2.85 -1.21 -8.77
CA TYR A 21 -3.93 -1.47 -9.72
C TYR A 21 -5.12 -0.51 -9.66
N THR A 22 -5.20 0.32 -8.62
CA THR A 22 -6.32 1.27 -8.45
C THR A 22 -5.85 2.71 -8.58
N ARG A 23 -6.80 3.65 -8.66
CA ARG A 23 -6.54 5.09 -8.57
C ARG A 23 -6.80 5.66 -7.17
N MET A 24 -6.91 4.81 -6.16
CA MET A 24 -7.18 5.22 -4.78
C MET A 24 -6.14 6.23 -4.27
N THR A 25 -6.64 7.20 -3.52
CA THR A 25 -5.85 8.10 -2.67
C THR A 25 -5.16 7.32 -1.56
N LEU A 26 -4.11 7.88 -0.95
CA LEU A 26 -3.41 7.22 0.16
C LEU A 26 -4.34 7.00 1.37
N ALA A 27 -5.33 7.86 1.58
CA ALA A 27 -6.32 7.71 2.65
C ALA A 27 -7.24 6.50 2.42
N GLU A 28 -7.69 6.28 1.18
CA GLU A 28 -8.48 5.10 0.81
C GLU A 28 -7.66 3.82 0.92
N VAL A 29 -6.41 3.85 0.44
CA VAL A 29 -5.49 2.69 0.56
C VAL A 29 -5.24 2.34 2.02
N ALA A 30 -4.95 3.32 2.88
CA ALA A 30 -4.68 3.08 4.29
C ALA A 30 -5.90 2.45 5.01
N ARG A 31 -7.10 2.95 4.69
CA ARG A 31 -8.35 2.39 5.23
C ARG A 31 -8.60 0.98 4.72
N ARG A 32 -8.46 0.75 3.42
CA ARG A 32 -8.80 -0.52 2.77
C ARG A 32 -7.80 -1.64 3.08
N SER A 33 -6.52 -1.30 3.23
CA SER A 33 -5.47 -2.23 3.66
C SER A 33 -5.50 -2.56 5.15
N GLY A 34 -6.26 -1.81 5.96
CA GLY A 34 -6.31 -1.99 7.42
C GLY A 34 -5.17 -1.35 8.20
N ILE A 35 -4.30 -0.57 7.55
CA ILE A 35 -3.20 0.19 8.20
C ILE A 35 -3.75 1.42 8.96
N GLY A 36 -4.92 1.91 8.56
CA GLY A 36 -5.73 2.87 9.31
C GLY A 36 -5.66 4.30 8.76
N SER A 37 -4.46 4.88 8.65
CA SER A 37 -4.30 6.30 8.26
C SER A 37 -3.15 6.56 7.26
N PRO A 38 -3.17 7.68 6.52
CA PRO A 38 -2.03 8.10 5.69
C PRO A 38 -0.72 8.30 6.47
N LEU A 39 -0.80 8.66 7.75
CA LEU A 39 0.40 8.79 8.58
C LEU A 39 1.02 7.41 8.83
N ASN A 40 0.20 6.44 9.23
CA ASN A 40 0.64 5.06 9.49
C ASN A 40 1.18 4.41 8.21
N ILE A 41 0.56 4.67 7.05
CA ILE A 41 1.07 4.15 5.78
C ILE A 41 2.44 4.75 5.44
N ASN A 42 2.66 6.05 5.71
CA ASN A 42 3.95 6.67 5.47
C ASN A 42 5.03 6.05 6.38
N GLN A 43 4.75 5.92 7.67
CA GLN A 43 5.66 5.30 8.64
C GLN A 43 5.98 3.84 8.28
N SER A 44 4.96 3.06 7.90
CA SER A 44 5.15 1.65 7.53
C SER A 44 6.02 1.52 6.28
N TYR A 45 5.82 2.36 5.26
CA TYR A 45 6.62 2.30 4.03
C TYR A 45 8.06 2.78 4.25
N ARG A 46 8.26 3.78 5.11
CA ARG A 46 9.61 4.20 5.52
C ARG A 46 10.33 3.09 6.28
N ARG A 47 9.64 2.37 7.16
CA ARG A 47 10.22 1.29 7.95
C ARG A 47 10.54 0.03 7.13
N GLU A 48 9.61 -0.39 6.28
CA GLU A 48 9.70 -1.69 5.58
C GLU A 48 10.44 -1.60 4.24
N TYR A 49 10.49 -0.43 3.62
CA TYR A 49 11.03 -0.26 2.26
C TYR A 49 12.01 0.91 2.10
N ASP A 50 12.25 1.72 3.14
CA ASP A 50 13.02 2.98 3.06
C ASP A 50 12.47 4.00 2.03
N LEU A 51 11.19 3.89 1.68
CA LEU A 51 10.54 4.70 0.64
C LEU A 51 9.28 5.38 1.15
N THR A 52 8.87 6.46 0.47
CA THR A 52 7.51 6.98 0.62
C THR A 52 6.51 6.10 -0.14
N PRO A 53 5.23 6.08 0.28
CA PRO A 53 4.16 5.41 -0.47
C PRO A 53 4.05 5.88 -1.93
N GLY A 54 4.33 7.17 -2.19
CA GLY A 54 4.30 7.74 -3.54
C GLY A 54 5.42 7.21 -4.44
N GLU A 55 6.65 7.09 -3.92
CA GLU A 55 7.78 6.48 -4.63
C GLU A 55 7.53 5.00 -4.91
N ARG A 56 7.05 4.26 -3.90
CA ARG A 56 6.70 2.85 -4.06
C ARG A 56 5.59 2.63 -5.09
N ARG A 57 4.56 3.47 -5.10
CA ARG A 57 3.52 3.46 -6.15
C ARG A 57 4.09 3.66 -7.56
N LYS A 58 5.08 4.55 -7.73
CA LYS A 58 5.76 4.75 -9.02
C LYS A 58 6.58 3.52 -9.42
N GLN A 59 7.24 2.86 -8.47
CA GLN A 59 8.01 1.63 -8.74
C GLN A 59 7.12 0.44 -9.12
N LEU A 60 5.97 0.29 -8.47
CA LEU A 60 5.07 -0.85 -8.68
C LEU A 60 4.26 -0.76 -9.97
N ARG A 61 3.86 0.46 -10.36
CA ARG A 61 2.94 0.66 -11.48
C ARG A 61 3.61 0.44 -12.82
N GLN A 62 3.02 -0.44 -13.62
CA GLN A 62 3.36 -0.62 -15.03
C GLN A 62 2.31 0.05 -15.93
N LYS A 63 2.65 0.19 -17.22
CA LYS A 63 1.72 0.76 -18.22
C LYS A 63 0.45 -0.08 -18.28
N GLY A 64 -0.70 0.57 -18.02
CA GLY A 64 -2.02 -0.08 -18.03
C GLY A 64 -2.51 -0.61 -16.67
N ASP A 65 -1.70 -0.52 -15.60
CA ASP A 65 -2.13 -1.02 -14.27
C ASP A 65 -3.17 -0.11 -13.61
N ALA A 66 -3.04 1.21 -13.75
CA ALA A 66 -3.88 2.16 -13.03
C ALA A 66 -5.33 2.12 -13.52
N GLY A 67 -6.23 1.56 -12.70
CA GLY A 67 -7.64 1.38 -13.02
C GLY A 67 -7.93 0.07 -13.76
N ARG A 68 -6.98 -0.88 -13.77
CA ARG A 68 -7.18 -2.23 -14.31
C ARG A 68 -8.29 -2.99 -13.58
N TYR A 69 -8.43 -2.73 -12.29
CA TYR A 69 -9.52 -3.28 -11.48
C TYR A 69 -10.38 -2.13 -10.96
N ARG A 70 -11.70 -2.26 -11.14
CA ARG A 70 -12.70 -1.49 -10.40
C ARG A 70 -13.05 -2.32 -9.17
N LEU A 71 -12.73 -1.79 -7.99
CA LEU A 71 -13.11 -2.36 -6.69
C LEU A 71 -14.43 -1.74 -6.22
#